data_AF-A0A1C5AMM4-F1
#
_entry.id   AF-A0A1C5AMM4-F1
#
_cell.length_a   1.000
_cell.length_b   1.000
_cell.length_c   1.000
_cell.angle_alpha   90.00
_cell.angle_beta   90.00
_cell.angle_gamma   90.00
#
_symmetry.space_group_name_H-M   'P 1'
#
loop_
_entity.id
_entity.type
_entity.pdbx_description
1 polymer ?
#
loop_
_entity_poly.entity_id
_entity_poly.type
_entity_poly.pdbx_seq_one_letter_code
_entity_poly.pdbx_strand_id
1 'polypeptide(L)'
;MNRVRTALYLDFDNVFSGLYKLDPDVAVHFAENPGGWLHRLATAATTDGERRWLVLRCYLNPAGWVYRPDAGEDQPRLYFSKFRPFFVRAGFDVIDCPRYSSTKNAADIRIVVDAVDALSADTRYDEFVIASGDSDMTPLLQRLRRSDRRTMIVSPADAAEAFTAIADQVLDSQHLLALVQGESVDLDDETGSEVEDRFDEHLAAADGVTPAAGQSEAYGAFRSILTQEYAMATEPLNMASLASRLRTQLGPSVSDSNWFGFGSFARAVGSLTLPNLRTSQHLLWDTSRHPAPAAATAPPRVGLPDPVERLVDQLDLPRMPQHWWPALYRTLAEYAQSHRFNLTQCTGWVRDHLREQGLPVSRNAVGFVVRGTSYGGCPLHRQPVPAADEIAAAFVGNVLSRADAAEITLSDEDIATVRAWLGAPPASAERAGQTERPS
;
A
#
# COMPACT_ATOMS: atom_id res chain seq x y z
N MET A 1 0.55 0.87 30.10
CA MET A 1 0.59 0.97 28.63
C MET A 1 -0.46 2.00 28.23
N ASN A 2 -0.03 3.14 27.66
CA ASN A 2 -0.98 4.07 27.06
C ASN A 2 -1.59 3.38 25.84
N ARG A 3 -2.92 3.27 25.80
CA ARG A 3 -3.65 2.82 24.62
C ARG A 3 -4.18 4.04 23.89
N VAL A 4 -4.05 4.06 22.56
CA VAL A 4 -4.56 5.13 21.71
C VAL A 4 -6.07 4.98 21.59
N ARG A 5 -6.86 5.97 22.03
CA ARG A 5 -8.33 5.89 21.94
C ARG A 5 -8.75 6.18 20.50
N THR A 6 -9.17 5.15 19.78
CA THR A 6 -9.40 5.26 18.34
C THR A 6 -10.88 5.11 17.99
N ALA A 7 -11.34 5.94 17.08
CA ALA A 7 -12.64 5.83 16.41
C ALA A 7 -12.44 5.43 14.94
N LEU A 8 -13.10 4.35 14.50
CA LEU A 8 -13.02 3.85 13.12
C LEU A 8 -14.37 3.96 12.42
N TYR A 9 -14.31 4.53 11.21
CA TYR A 9 -15.45 4.77 10.34
C TYR A 9 -15.16 4.14 8.98
N LEU A 10 -15.92 3.10 8.64
CA LEU A 10 -15.73 2.30 7.43
C LEU A 10 -16.84 2.55 6.44
N ASP A 11 -16.51 3.16 5.30
CA ASP A 11 -17.35 3.08 4.10
C ASP A 11 -17.19 1.68 3.48
N PHE A 12 -18.12 0.79 3.81
CA PHE A 12 -18.06 -0.59 3.36
C PHE A 12 -18.15 -0.69 1.85
N ASP A 13 -19.06 0.06 1.23
CA ASP A 13 -19.30 0.01 -0.21
C ASP A 13 -18.03 0.41 -1.00
N ASN A 14 -17.35 1.48 -0.57
CA ASN A 14 -16.11 1.96 -1.19
C ASN A 14 -14.96 0.97 -1.00
N VAL A 15 -14.68 0.59 0.25
CA VAL A 15 -13.56 -0.30 0.60
C VAL A 15 -13.75 -1.69 -0.02
N PHE A 16 -14.93 -2.29 0.14
CA PHE A 16 -15.23 -3.61 -0.40
C PHE A 16 -15.13 -3.60 -1.93
N SER A 17 -15.75 -2.63 -2.61
CA SER A 17 -15.73 -2.58 -4.08
C SER A 17 -14.32 -2.34 -4.62
N GLY A 18 -13.51 -1.54 -3.93
CA GLY A 18 -12.11 -1.31 -4.30
C GLY A 18 -11.28 -2.59 -4.17
N LEU A 19 -11.37 -3.28 -3.03
CA LEU A 19 -10.72 -4.58 -2.85
C LEU A 19 -11.22 -5.61 -3.85
N TYR A 20 -12.53 -5.61 -4.15
CA TYR A 20 -13.14 -6.58 -5.06
C TYR A 20 -12.62 -6.44 -6.49
N LYS A 21 -12.35 -5.21 -6.94
CA LYS A 21 -11.71 -4.95 -8.23
C LYS A 21 -10.29 -5.51 -8.29
N LEU A 22 -9.57 -5.52 -7.17
CA LEU A 22 -8.20 -6.02 -7.09
C LEU A 22 -8.17 -7.54 -6.97
N ASP A 23 -8.83 -8.08 -5.95
CA ASP A 23 -8.85 -9.50 -5.62
C ASP A 23 -10.20 -9.85 -4.93
N PRO A 24 -11.14 -10.49 -5.67
CA PRO A 24 -12.44 -10.85 -5.15
C PRO A 24 -12.41 -11.74 -3.91
N ASP A 25 -11.45 -12.68 -3.83
CA ASP A 25 -11.33 -13.60 -2.71
C ASP A 25 -10.87 -12.86 -1.45
N VAL A 26 -9.91 -11.93 -1.59
CA VAL A 26 -9.47 -11.09 -0.47
C VAL A 26 -10.57 -10.12 -0.01
N ALA A 27 -11.34 -9.55 -0.93
CA ALA A 27 -12.48 -8.70 -0.59
C ALA A 27 -13.56 -9.45 0.20
N VAL A 28 -13.86 -10.69 -0.20
CA VAL A 28 -14.76 -11.57 0.56
C VAL A 28 -14.18 -11.91 1.92
N HIS A 29 -12.88 -12.22 2.01
CA HIS A 29 -12.22 -12.48 3.30
C HIS A 29 -12.26 -11.26 4.24
N PHE A 30 -12.03 -10.05 3.71
CA PHE A 30 -12.17 -8.79 4.44
C PHE A 30 -13.56 -8.65 5.08
N ALA A 31 -14.61 -8.99 4.33
CA ALA A 31 -15.99 -8.86 4.78
C ALA A 31 -16.48 -10.01 5.67
N GLU A 32 -15.98 -11.23 5.48
CA GLU A 32 -16.38 -12.41 6.28
C GLU A 32 -15.55 -12.55 7.58
N ASN A 33 -14.37 -11.92 7.66
CA ASN A 33 -13.50 -11.98 8.84
C ASN A 33 -13.01 -10.59 9.34
N PRO A 34 -13.91 -9.67 9.71
CA PRO A 34 -13.52 -8.33 10.16
C PRO A 34 -12.69 -8.29 11.43
N GLY A 35 -12.91 -9.24 12.35
CA GLY A 35 -12.12 -9.32 13.59
C GLY A 35 -10.63 -9.59 13.35
N GLY A 36 -10.29 -10.35 12.30
CA GLY A 36 -8.90 -10.69 11.99
C GLY A 36 -8.05 -9.49 11.59
N TRP A 37 -8.51 -8.72 10.60
CA TRP A 37 -7.78 -7.51 10.17
C TRP A 37 -7.92 -6.37 11.17
N LEU A 38 -9.03 -6.26 11.91
CA LEU A 38 -9.19 -5.26 12.96
C LEU A 38 -8.20 -5.47 14.11
N HIS A 39 -7.97 -6.72 14.51
CA HIS A 39 -6.97 -7.05 15.51
C HIS A 39 -5.56 -6.66 15.05
N ARG A 40 -5.20 -6.99 13.80
CA ARG A 40 -3.89 -6.61 13.24
C ARG A 40 -3.74 -5.10 13.11
N LEU A 41 -4.79 -4.40 12.69
CA LEU A 41 -4.78 -2.93 12.62
C LEU A 41 -4.64 -2.29 14.00
N ALA A 42 -5.05 -2.96 15.08
CA ALA A 42 -4.89 -2.43 16.43
C ALA A 42 -3.42 -2.30 16.85
N THR A 43 -2.54 -3.13 16.27
CA THR A 43 -1.12 -3.21 16.60
C THR A 43 -0.22 -2.64 15.50
N ALA A 44 -0.66 -2.68 14.24
CA ALA A 44 0.10 -2.17 13.09
C ALA A 44 0.22 -0.65 13.13
N ALA A 45 1.37 -0.10 12.70
CA ALA A 45 1.57 1.33 12.50
C ALA A 45 1.27 2.22 13.72
N THR A 46 1.49 1.71 14.94
CA THR A 46 1.26 2.49 16.16
C THR A 46 2.54 3.16 16.63
N THR A 47 2.51 4.49 16.80
CA THR A 47 3.65 5.27 17.34
C THR A 47 3.61 5.32 18.87
N ASP A 48 2.40 5.39 19.46
CA ASP A 48 2.20 5.64 20.90
C ASP A 48 1.57 4.47 21.68
N GLY A 49 1.40 3.32 21.03
CA GLY A 49 0.87 2.10 21.61
C GLY A 49 -0.40 1.56 20.94
N GLU A 50 -0.84 0.38 21.39
CA GLU A 50 -1.99 -0.35 20.84
C GLU A 50 -3.26 0.50 20.81
N ARG A 51 -4.00 0.43 19.69
CA ARG A 51 -5.30 1.08 19.55
C ARG A 51 -6.33 0.41 20.46
N ARG A 52 -7.03 1.24 21.23
CA ARG A 52 -8.28 0.89 21.89
C ARG A 52 -9.44 1.41 21.05
N TRP A 53 -10.10 0.50 20.34
CA TRP A 53 -11.32 0.79 19.60
C TRP A 53 -12.45 1.22 20.56
N LEU A 54 -12.86 2.48 20.45
CA LEU A 54 -14.00 3.04 21.20
C LEU A 54 -15.24 3.21 20.30
N VAL A 55 -15.02 3.42 19.00
CA VAL A 55 -16.06 3.48 17.99
C VAL A 55 -15.65 2.58 16.83
N LEU A 56 -16.54 1.69 16.42
CA LEU A 56 -16.43 0.85 15.23
C LEU A 56 -17.74 0.99 14.46
N ARG A 57 -17.76 1.80 13.40
CA ARG A 57 -18.95 2.00 12.57
C ARG A 57 -18.70 1.54 11.14
N CYS A 58 -19.62 0.74 10.62
CA CYS A 58 -19.61 0.22 9.26
C CYS A 58 -20.84 0.77 8.53
N TYR A 59 -20.62 1.62 7.55
CA TYR A 59 -21.65 2.24 6.73
C TYR A 59 -21.82 1.42 5.47
N LEU A 60 -23.00 0.82 5.32
CA LEU A 60 -23.26 -0.18 4.31
C LEU A 60 -24.57 0.11 3.60
N ASN A 61 -24.59 0.03 2.28
CA ASN A 61 -25.84 0.05 1.52
C ASN A 61 -26.44 -1.37 1.48
N PRO A 62 -27.61 -1.61 2.11
CA PRO A 62 -28.19 -2.96 2.17
C PRO A 62 -28.60 -3.52 0.79
N ALA A 63 -28.84 -2.63 -0.18
CA ALA A 63 -29.12 -2.97 -1.57
C ALA A 63 -27.87 -2.96 -2.47
N GLY A 64 -26.68 -2.68 -1.92
CA GLY A 64 -25.42 -2.70 -2.65
C GLY A 64 -25.01 -4.13 -3.04
N TRP A 65 -24.37 -4.27 -4.20
CA TRP A 65 -23.95 -5.57 -4.73
C TRP A 65 -22.78 -5.45 -5.71
N VAL A 66 -22.06 -6.55 -5.90
CA VAL A 66 -21.07 -6.75 -6.97
C VAL A 66 -21.39 -8.01 -7.77
N TYR A 67 -20.86 -8.12 -8.99
CA TYR A 67 -20.95 -9.35 -9.78
C TYR A 67 -20.01 -10.43 -9.26
N ARG A 68 -20.45 -11.68 -9.19
CA ARG A 68 -19.57 -12.81 -8.86
C ARG A 68 -18.85 -13.31 -10.13
N PRO A 69 -17.51 -13.36 -10.16
CA PRO A 69 -16.74 -13.88 -11.28
C PRO A 69 -17.09 -15.34 -11.62
N ASP A 70 -17.34 -16.17 -10.59
CA ASP A 70 -17.48 -17.63 -10.72
C ASP A 70 -18.92 -18.13 -10.66
N ALA A 71 -19.91 -17.24 -10.49
CA ALA A 71 -21.30 -17.67 -10.51
C ALA A 71 -21.75 -17.79 -11.95
N GLY A 72 -22.12 -19.00 -12.38
CA GLY A 72 -22.92 -19.19 -13.58
C GLY A 72 -24.22 -18.36 -13.54
N GLU A 73 -25.06 -18.50 -14.56
CA GLU A 73 -26.26 -17.65 -14.77
C GLU A 73 -27.23 -17.58 -13.56
N ASP A 74 -27.19 -18.53 -12.63
CA ASP A 74 -28.14 -18.68 -11.53
C ASP A 74 -28.01 -17.64 -10.39
N GLN A 75 -26.82 -17.12 -10.08
CA GLN A 75 -26.64 -16.13 -9.00
C GLN A 75 -25.53 -15.11 -9.29
N PRO A 76 -25.72 -14.20 -10.26
CA PRO A 76 -24.67 -13.30 -10.71
C PRO A 76 -24.29 -12.24 -9.67
N ARG A 77 -25.11 -12.01 -8.62
CA ARG A 77 -24.92 -10.90 -7.67
C ARG A 77 -24.56 -11.36 -6.27
N LEU A 78 -23.53 -10.74 -5.71
CA LEU A 78 -23.15 -10.81 -4.30
C LEU A 78 -23.60 -9.53 -3.60
N TYR A 79 -24.68 -9.63 -2.82
CA TYR A 79 -25.23 -8.50 -2.05
C TYR A 79 -24.43 -8.24 -0.77
N PHE A 80 -24.22 -6.95 -0.47
CA PHE A 80 -23.46 -6.51 0.70
C PHE A 80 -24.15 -6.87 2.02
N SER A 81 -25.48 -6.92 2.02
CA SER A 81 -26.28 -7.34 3.19
C SER A 81 -25.91 -8.72 3.74
N LYS A 82 -25.33 -9.62 2.89
CA LYS A 82 -24.79 -10.92 3.33
C LYS A 82 -23.73 -10.75 4.43
N PHE A 83 -22.96 -9.67 4.40
CA PHE A 83 -21.80 -9.49 5.27
C PHE A 83 -22.11 -8.89 6.65
N ARG A 84 -23.31 -8.31 6.83
CA ARG A 84 -23.73 -7.67 8.09
C ARG A 84 -23.48 -8.52 9.34
N PRO A 85 -23.82 -9.84 9.37
CA PRO A 85 -23.62 -10.65 10.58
C PRO A 85 -22.15 -10.75 11.02
N PHE A 86 -21.20 -10.73 10.08
CA PHE A 86 -19.78 -10.83 10.41
C PHE A 86 -19.26 -9.55 11.08
N PHE A 87 -19.66 -8.37 10.58
CA PHE A 87 -19.32 -7.08 11.19
C PHE A 87 -19.94 -6.92 12.59
N VAL A 88 -21.22 -7.26 12.74
CA VAL A 88 -21.89 -7.24 14.05
C VAL A 88 -21.17 -8.15 15.04
N ARG A 89 -20.79 -9.37 14.62
CA ARG A 89 -20.04 -10.31 15.48
C ARG A 89 -18.66 -9.78 15.86
N ALA A 90 -18.03 -8.98 15.00
CA ALA A 90 -16.75 -8.33 15.27
C ALA A 90 -16.86 -7.04 16.09
N GLY A 91 -18.07 -6.64 16.52
CA GLY A 91 -18.30 -5.49 17.40
C GLY A 91 -18.55 -4.17 16.67
N PHE A 92 -18.81 -4.19 15.37
CA PHE A 92 -19.21 -3.00 14.62
C PHE A 92 -20.69 -2.68 14.83
N ASP A 93 -20.98 -1.39 14.95
CA ASP A 93 -22.30 -0.84 14.69
C ASP A 93 -22.48 -0.67 13.17
N VAL A 94 -23.42 -1.43 12.60
CA VAL A 94 -23.66 -1.46 11.14
C VAL A 94 -24.83 -0.54 10.81
N ILE A 95 -24.53 0.54 10.08
CA ILE A 95 -25.45 1.62 9.75
C ILE A 95 -25.91 1.45 8.30
N ASP A 96 -27.22 1.28 8.13
CA ASP A 96 -27.83 1.17 6.80
C ASP A 96 -27.83 2.54 6.11
N CYS A 97 -27.12 2.61 4.98
CA CYS A 97 -26.99 3.80 4.14
C CYS A 97 -27.61 3.52 2.77
N PRO A 98 -28.95 3.50 2.65
CA PRO A 98 -29.61 3.31 1.37
C PRO A 98 -29.32 4.49 0.43
N ARG A 99 -29.33 4.22 -0.88
CA ARG A 99 -29.21 5.29 -1.88
C ARG A 99 -30.52 6.07 -1.98
N TYR A 100 -30.46 7.37 -1.67
CA TYR A 100 -31.59 8.29 -1.82
C TYR A 100 -31.67 8.91 -3.23
N SER A 101 -30.55 8.93 -3.96
CA SER A 101 -30.44 9.41 -5.35
C SER A 101 -29.39 8.59 -6.12
N SER A 102 -29.20 8.89 -7.41
CA SER A 102 -28.17 8.25 -8.25
C SER A 102 -26.73 8.55 -7.78
N THR A 103 -26.53 9.59 -6.96
CA THR A 103 -25.23 10.03 -6.43
C THR A 103 -24.89 9.31 -5.11
N LYS A 104 -23.62 8.93 -4.92
CA LYS A 104 -23.14 8.03 -3.85
C LYS A 104 -22.98 8.66 -2.45
N ASN A 105 -23.53 9.83 -2.19
CA ASN A 105 -23.03 10.68 -1.09
C ASN A 105 -23.62 10.38 0.31
N ALA A 106 -24.52 9.40 0.45
CA ALA A 106 -25.26 9.19 1.70
C ALA A 106 -24.36 8.63 2.82
N ALA A 107 -23.49 7.68 2.49
CA ALA A 107 -22.52 7.13 3.46
C ALA A 107 -21.51 8.21 3.86
N ASP A 108 -20.99 8.98 2.90
CA ASP A 108 -19.98 10.01 3.15
C ASP A 108 -20.49 11.10 4.08
N ILE A 109 -21.68 11.64 3.79
CA ILE A 109 -22.32 12.64 4.66
C ILE A 109 -22.51 12.08 6.06
N ARG A 110 -22.96 10.82 6.18
CA ARG A 110 -23.21 10.22 7.47
C ARG A 110 -21.92 9.98 8.26
N ILE A 111 -20.87 9.51 7.61
CA ILE A 111 -19.52 9.37 8.19
C ILE A 111 -19.04 10.71 8.74
N VAL A 112 -19.16 11.78 7.95
CA VAL A 112 -18.72 13.13 8.34
C VAL A 112 -19.48 13.63 9.55
N VAL A 113 -20.81 13.50 9.57
CA VAL A 113 -21.65 13.91 10.72
C VAL A 113 -21.24 13.13 11.97
N ASP A 114 -21.18 11.80 11.87
CA ASP A 114 -20.87 10.92 13.00
C ASP A 114 -19.44 11.14 13.55
N ALA A 115 -18.48 11.47 12.69
CA ALA A 115 -17.11 11.80 13.09
C ALA A 115 -17.01 13.18 13.76
N VAL A 116 -17.76 14.19 13.28
CA VAL A 116 -17.84 15.51 13.91
C VAL A 116 -18.55 15.45 15.27
N ASP A 117 -19.57 14.61 15.39
CA ASP A 117 -20.25 14.36 16.67
C ASP A 117 -19.29 13.71 17.68
N ALA A 118 -18.53 12.70 17.26
CA ALA A 118 -17.50 12.09 18.10
C ALA A 118 -16.38 13.06 18.47
N LEU A 119 -15.98 13.95 17.55
CA LEU A 119 -15.02 15.02 17.84
C LEU A 119 -15.50 15.97 18.93
N SER A 120 -16.82 16.17 19.02
CA SER A 120 -17.48 17.09 19.96
C SER A 120 -17.92 16.41 21.26
N ALA A 121 -17.73 15.10 21.40
CA ALA A 121 -18.12 14.33 22.58
C ALA A 121 -17.19 14.61 23.78
N ASP A 122 -17.69 14.35 24.99
CA ASP A 122 -16.88 14.44 26.23
C ASP A 122 -15.66 13.52 26.20
N THR A 123 -15.76 12.42 25.46
CA THR A 123 -14.64 11.48 25.27
C THR A 123 -13.66 12.05 24.26
N ARG A 124 -12.42 12.32 24.70
CA ARG A 124 -11.31 12.60 23.79
C ARG A 124 -10.85 11.30 23.12
N TYR A 125 -11.12 11.19 21.83
CA TYR A 125 -10.47 10.25 20.91
C TYR A 125 -9.11 10.83 20.51
N ASP A 126 -8.07 10.00 20.47
CA ASP A 126 -6.71 10.41 20.09
C ASP A 126 -6.48 10.27 18.59
N GLU A 127 -7.24 9.37 17.95
CA GLU A 127 -7.08 9.01 16.53
C GLU A 127 -8.44 8.71 15.89
N PHE A 128 -8.56 9.10 14.62
CA PHE A 128 -9.68 8.79 13.74
C PHE A 128 -9.18 7.99 12.54
N VAL A 129 -9.71 6.79 12.34
CA VAL A 129 -9.46 5.96 11.16
C VAL A 129 -10.64 6.11 10.21
N ILE A 130 -10.39 6.70 9.05
CA ILE A 130 -11.37 6.88 7.98
C ILE A 130 -11.04 5.87 6.88
N ALA A 131 -11.84 4.81 6.79
CA ALA A 131 -11.70 3.81 5.75
C ALA A 131 -12.61 4.15 4.57
N SER A 132 -12.09 4.99 3.67
CA SER A 132 -12.70 5.42 2.41
C SER A 132 -11.59 5.95 1.48
N GLY A 133 -11.79 5.78 0.18
CA GLY A 133 -10.96 6.42 -0.86
C GLY A 133 -11.52 7.75 -1.37
N ASP A 134 -12.58 8.31 -0.76
CA ASP A 134 -13.22 9.53 -1.24
C ASP A 134 -12.51 10.81 -0.73
N SER A 135 -11.94 11.58 -1.66
CA SER A 135 -11.25 12.84 -1.38
C SER A 135 -12.17 13.95 -0.88
N ASP A 136 -13.49 13.83 -1.06
CA ASP A 136 -14.47 14.80 -0.57
C ASP A 136 -14.47 14.90 0.97
N MET A 137 -13.86 13.93 1.66
CA MET A 137 -13.66 13.95 3.11
C MET A 137 -12.47 14.83 3.57
N THR A 138 -11.74 15.47 2.65
CA THR A 138 -10.63 16.38 2.97
C THR A 138 -10.97 17.42 4.06
N PRO A 139 -12.13 18.13 4.02
CA PRO A 139 -12.50 19.09 5.06
C PRO A 139 -12.69 18.46 6.46
N LEU A 140 -13.12 17.20 6.53
CA LEU A 140 -13.23 16.46 7.80
C LEU A 140 -11.84 16.26 8.40
N LEU A 141 -10.87 15.78 7.62
CA LEU A 141 -9.50 15.56 8.10
C LEU A 141 -8.85 16.86 8.57
N GLN A 142 -9.05 17.98 7.85
CA GLN A 142 -8.57 19.29 8.27
C GLN A 142 -9.17 19.70 9.63
N ARG A 143 -10.46 19.42 9.87
CA ARG A 143 -11.11 19.74 11.14
C ARG A 143 -10.58 18.87 12.28
N LEU A 144 -10.38 17.57 12.04
CA LEU A 144 -9.78 16.65 13.01
C LEU A 144 -8.35 17.11 13.40
N ARG A 145 -7.53 17.44 12.40
CA ARG A 145 -6.17 17.95 12.60
C ARG A 145 -6.14 19.27 13.36
N ARG A 146 -7.04 20.22 13.05
CA ARG A 146 -7.20 21.49 13.82
C ARG A 146 -7.55 21.27 15.29
N SER A 147 -8.19 20.15 15.61
CA SER A 147 -8.53 19.76 16.97
C SER A 147 -7.45 18.94 17.66
N ASP A 148 -6.25 18.81 17.07
CA ASP A 148 -5.15 17.99 17.61
C ASP A 148 -5.57 16.51 17.74
N ARG A 149 -6.03 15.93 16.62
CA ARG A 149 -6.38 14.52 16.46
C ARG A 149 -5.56 13.92 15.34
N ARG A 150 -5.06 12.70 15.56
CA ARG A 150 -4.42 11.93 14.50
C ARG A 150 -5.44 11.35 13.55
N THR A 151 -5.03 11.17 12.31
CA THR A 151 -5.87 10.69 11.22
C THR A 151 -5.15 9.60 10.44
N MET A 152 -5.82 8.47 10.26
CA MET A 152 -5.39 7.40 9.37
C MET A 152 -6.43 7.25 8.26
N ILE A 153 -5.97 7.25 7.02
CA ILE A 153 -6.81 6.88 5.87
C ILE A 153 -6.55 5.41 5.56
N VAL A 154 -7.62 4.65 5.33
CA VAL A 154 -7.54 3.30 4.75
C VAL A 154 -8.23 3.35 3.40
N SER A 155 -7.45 3.32 2.31
CA SER A 155 -7.97 3.44 0.95
C SER A 155 -7.69 2.18 0.15
N PRO A 156 -8.70 1.56 -0.48
CA PRO A 156 -8.49 0.41 -1.34
C PRO A 156 -7.94 0.80 -2.73
N ALA A 157 -7.87 2.09 -3.05
CA ALA A 157 -7.46 2.66 -4.34
C ALA A 157 -6.49 3.83 -4.13
N ASP A 158 -5.86 4.29 -5.22
CA ASP A 158 -5.01 5.48 -5.19
C ASP A 158 -5.86 6.68 -4.72
N ALA A 159 -5.62 7.14 -3.50
CA ALA A 159 -6.24 8.32 -2.94
C ALA A 159 -5.58 9.58 -3.51
N ALA A 160 -6.35 10.66 -3.65
CA ALA A 160 -5.81 11.93 -4.13
C ALA A 160 -4.68 12.44 -3.22
N GLU A 161 -3.62 13.02 -3.80
CA GLU A 161 -2.45 13.52 -3.05
C GLU A 161 -2.85 14.52 -1.95
N ALA A 162 -3.78 15.42 -2.25
CA ALA A 162 -4.29 16.36 -1.26
C ALA A 162 -4.98 15.68 -0.07
N PHE A 163 -5.62 14.52 -0.31
CA PHE A 163 -6.30 13.75 0.73
C PHE A 163 -5.28 13.00 1.59
N THR A 164 -4.27 12.37 0.98
CA THR A 164 -3.21 11.64 1.70
C THR A 164 -2.27 12.57 2.47
N ALA A 165 -1.88 13.72 1.90
CA ALA A 165 -0.96 14.68 2.52
C ALA A 165 -1.50 15.32 3.83
N ILE A 166 -2.81 15.28 4.04
CA ILE A 166 -3.43 15.81 5.26
C ILE A 166 -3.43 14.78 6.39
N ALA A 167 -3.46 13.49 6.04
CA ALA A 167 -3.47 12.40 7.00
C ALA A 167 -2.10 12.19 7.65
N ASP A 168 -2.11 11.69 8.89
CA ASP A 168 -0.87 11.34 9.59
C ASP A 168 -0.34 9.99 9.14
N GLN A 169 -1.23 9.09 8.69
CA GLN A 169 -0.90 7.78 8.16
C GLN A 169 -1.84 7.39 7.02
N VAL A 170 -1.31 6.69 6.02
CA VAL A 170 -2.09 6.14 4.91
C VAL A 170 -1.84 4.65 4.83
N LEU A 171 -2.93 3.89 4.83
CA LEU A 171 -2.95 2.47 4.57
C LEU A 171 -3.56 2.28 3.18
N ASP A 172 -2.67 2.21 2.19
CA ASP A 172 -3.04 2.08 0.78
C ASP A 172 -3.58 0.68 0.44
N SER A 173 -3.88 0.48 -0.83
CA SER A 173 -4.38 -0.80 -1.33
C SER A 173 -3.46 -1.99 -1.02
N GLN A 174 -2.13 -1.81 -1.13
CA GLN A 174 -1.15 -2.88 -0.89
C GLN A 174 -1.13 -3.27 0.58
N HIS A 175 -1.03 -2.27 1.45
CA HIS A 175 -1.05 -2.48 2.89
C HIS A 175 -2.38 -3.10 3.32
N LEU A 176 -3.51 -2.73 2.72
CA LEU A 176 -4.82 -3.28 3.06
C LEU A 176 -4.93 -4.76 2.67
N LEU A 177 -4.43 -5.12 1.49
CA LEU A 177 -4.37 -6.50 1.04
C LEU A 177 -3.49 -7.35 1.96
N ALA A 178 -2.27 -6.88 2.27
CA ALA A 178 -1.36 -7.54 3.22
C ALA A 178 -2.02 -7.67 4.61
N LEU A 179 -2.63 -6.60 5.10
CA LEU A 179 -3.35 -6.57 6.36
C LEU A 179 -4.47 -7.61 6.39
N VAL A 180 -5.25 -7.77 5.32
CA VAL A 180 -6.36 -8.74 5.27
C VAL A 180 -5.84 -10.17 5.20
N GLN A 181 -4.75 -10.41 4.48
CA GLN A 181 -4.12 -11.72 4.32
C GLN A 181 -3.28 -12.13 5.54
N GLY A 182 -2.96 -11.20 6.44
CA GLY A 182 -2.15 -11.48 7.64
C GLY A 182 -0.65 -11.39 7.40
N GLU A 183 -0.24 -10.68 6.35
CA GLU A 183 1.16 -10.34 6.08
C GLU A 183 1.59 -9.13 6.94
N SER A 184 2.90 -8.91 7.06
CA SER A 184 3.44 -7.73 7.76
C SER A 184 3.11 -6.45 6.98
N VAL A 185 2.75 -5.39 7.69
CA VAL A 185 2.43 -4.08 7.13
C VAL A 185 3.50 -3.09 7.60
N ASP A 186 4.42 -2.72 6.72
CA ASP A 186 5.46 -1.73 6.97
C ASP A 186 5.06 -0.41 6.27
N LEU A 187 4.48 0.55 7.01
CA LEU A 187 4.03 1.83 6.44
C LEU A 187 5.16 2.81 6.08
N ASP A 188 6.41 2.48 6.46
CA ASP A 188 7.59 3.32 6.20
C ASP A 188 8.24 3.01 4.83
N ASP A 189 7.71 2.03 4.07
CA ASP A 189 8.19 1.67 2.73
C ASP A 189 7.65 2.61 1.61
N GLU A 190 7.14 3.80 1.97
CA GLU A 190 6.85 4.88 1.01
C GLU A 190 8.15 5.51 0.50
N THR A 191 8.82 4.80 -0.42
CA THR A 191 9.52 5.31 -1.62
C THR A 191 10.23 4.13 -2.28
N GLY A 192 9.55 3.47 -3.22
CA GLY A 192 10.07 2.29 -3.91
C GLY A 192 9.71 2.23 -5.39
N SER A 193 9.52 3.39 -6.05
CA SER A 193 9.61 3.56 -7.51
C SER A 193 11.07 3.73 -7.98
N GLU A 194 12.03 3.69 -7.06
CA GLU A 194 13.44 3.65 -7.39
C GLU A 194 13.96 2.21 -7.39
N VAL A 195 14.59 1.84 -8.50
CA VAL A 195 15.68 0.86 -8.46
C VAL A 195 16.74 1.45 -7.52
N GLU A 196 16.66 1.13 -6.22
CA GLU A 196 17.60 1.49 -5.14
C GLU A 196 18.58 2.65 -5.47
N ASP A 197 18.09 3.90 -5.45
CA ASP A 197 18.88 5.07 -5.89
C ASP A 197 18.79 6.25 -4.92
N ARG A 198 19.00 6.03 -3.60
CA ARG A 198 19.38 7.14 -2.69
C ARG A 198 20.69 6.88 -1.95
N PHE A 199 21.64 7.73 -2.30
CA PHE A 199 23.02 7.80 -1.82
C PHE A 199 23.13 8.71 -0.60
N ASP A 200 23.91 8.24 0.38
CA ASP A 200 24.55 8.98 1.47
C ASP A 200 23.63 9.78 2.41
N GLU A 201 22.81 9.08 3.21
CA GLU A 201 22.22 9.66 4.41
C GLU A 201 23.04 9.26 5.65
N HIS A 202 23.51 10.26 6.40
CA HIS A 202 23.78 10.04 7.82
C HIS A 202 22.46 9.63 8.48
N LEU A 203 22.44 8.48 9.16
CA LEU A 203 21.32 8.11 10.03
C LEU A 203 21.01 9.30 10.95
N ALA A 204 19.81 9.88 10.79
CA ALA A 204 19.35 10.94 11.67
C ALA A 204 19.38 10.42 13.11
N ALA A 205 20.03 11.16 14.00
CA ALA A 205 20.03 10.84 15.42
C ALA A 205 18.57 10.78 15.90
N ALA A 206 18.20 9.71 16.61
CA ALA A 206 16.91 9.60 17.26
C ALA A 206 16.89 10.54 18.49
N ASP A 207 16.78 11.84 18.24
CA ASP A 207 16.69 12.83 19.32
C ASP A 207 15.37 12.65 20.08
N GLY A 208 15.48 12.34 21.37
CA GLY A 208 14.37 12.33 22.33
C GLY A 208 13.67 10.99 22.59
N VAL A 209 14.07 9.89 21.94
CA VAL A 209 13.51 8.55 22.20
C VAL A 209 14.41 7.77 23.17
N THR A 210 13.97 7.64 24.42
CA THR A 210 14.60 6.74 25.41
C THR A 210 13.82 5.43 25.53
N PRO A 211 14.49 4.25 25.47
CA PRO A 211 13.85 2.97 25.72
C PRO A 211 13.11 2.97 27.06
N ALA A 212 11.93 2.36 27.10
CA ALA A 212 11.17 2.22 28.35
C ALA A 212 11.98 1.44 29.40
N ALA A 213 11.80 1.74 30.69
CA ALA A 213 12.58 1.15 31.79
C ALA A 213 12.60 -0.40 31.78
N GLY A 214 11.53 -1.05 31.29
CA GLY A 214 11.45 -2.52 31.16
C GLY A 214 12.18 -3.10 29.94
N GLN A 215 12.71 -2.27 29.05
CA GLN A 215 13.44 -2.66 27.83
C GLN A 215 14.93 -2.32 27.89
N SER A 216 15.39 -1.69 28.98
CA SER A 216 16.77 -1.23 29.15
C SER A 216 17.80 -2.36 29.09
N GLU A 217 17.46 -3.55 29.58
CA GLU A 217 18.36 -4.72 29.56
C GLU A 217 18.48 -5.31 28.13
N ALA A 218 17.36 -5.46 27.44
CA ALA A 218 17.33 -5.92 26.06
C ALA A 218 17.97 -4.92 25.08
N TYR A 219 17.77 -3.62 25.30
CA TYR A 219 18.46 -2.57 24.56
C TYR A 219 19.97 -2.56 24.85
N GLY A 220 20.37 -2.82 26.10
CA GLY A 220 21.78 -3.00 26.46
C GLY A 220 22.43 -4.19 25.75
N ALA A 221 21.72 -5.30 25.63
CA ALA A 221 22.17 -6.47 24.86
C ALA A 221 22.27 -6.16 23.36
N PHE A 222 21.25 -5.51 22.78
CA PHE A 222 21.27 -5.02 21.40
C PHE A 222 22.49 -4.14 21.11
N ARG A 223 22.71 -3.12 21.95
CA ARG A 223 23.86 -2.20 21.84
C ARG A 223 25.18 -2.96 21.88
N SER A 224 25.32 -3.91 22.80
CA SER A 224 26.57 -4.66 22.97
C SER A 224 26.86 -5.53 21.75
N ILE A 225 25.88 -6.31 21.28
CA ILE A 225 26.04 -7.21 20.12
C ILE A 225 26.34 -6.39 18.87
N LEU A 226 25.58 -5.33 18.60
CA LEU A 226 25.75 -4.56 17.38
C LEU A 226 27.07 -3.77 17.38
N THR A 227 27.46 -3.20 18.53
CA THR A 227 28.76 -2.51 18.65
C THR A 227 29.92 -3.49 18.47
N GLN A 228 29.81 -4.71 19.00
CA GLN A 228 30.83 -5.75 18.85
C GLN A 228 30.95 -6.22 17.39
N GLU A 229 29.84 -6.53 16.74
CA GLU A 229 29.81 -6.90 15.31
C GLU A 229 30.37 -5.76 14.44
N TYR A 230 29.97 -4.51 14.71
CA TYR A 230 30.49 -3.34 14.03
C TYR A 230 32.01 -3.20 14.20
N ALA A 231 32.54 -3.42 15.41
CA ALA A 231 33.96 -3.35 15.70
C ALA A 231 34.78 -4.51 15.12
N MET A 232 34.18 -5.69 14.98
CA MET A 232 34.85 -6.89 14.45
C MET A 232 34.66 -7.08 12.94
N ALA A 233 33.79 -6.29 12.31
CA ALA A 233 33.55 -6.33 10.88
C ALA A 233 34.85 -6.15 10.09
N THR A 234 35.12 -7.09 9.19
CA THR A 234 36.20 -6.99 8.19
C THR A 234 35.70 -6.46 6.85
N GLU A 235 34.38 -6.40 6.66
CA GLU A 235 33.68 -5.92 5.46
C GLU A 235 32.39 -5.16 5.85
N PRO A 236 31.82 -4.32 4.96
CA PRO A 236 30.53 -3.66 5.21
C PRO A 236 29.44 -4.66 5.61
N LEU A 237 28.69 -4.35 6.67
CA LEU A 237 27.70 -5.26 7.25
C LEU A 237 26.33 -5.07 6.63
N ASN A 238 25.68 -6.17 6.25
CA ASN A 238 24.30 -6.16 5.76
C ASN A 238 23.28 -5.96 6.90
N MET A 239 22.49 -4.89 6.82
CA MET A 239 21.49 -4.47 7.79
C MET A 239 20.35 -5.47 7.94
N ALA A 240 19.84 -6.05 6.85
CA ALA A 240 18.76 -7.05 6.91
C ALA A 240 19.23 -8.34 7.61
N SER A 241 20.47 -8.76 7.31
CA SER A 241 21.09 -9.93 7.94
C SER A 241 21.38 -9.68 9.42
N LEU A 242 21.87 -8.49 9.78
CA LEU A 242 22.03 -8.08 11.18
C LEU A 242 20.69 -8.03 11.91
N ALA A 243 19.66 -7.41 11.31
CA ALA A 243 18.33 -7.29 11.88
C ALA A 243 17.69 -8.67 12.13
N SER A 244 17.79 -9.58 11.15
CA SER A 244 17.28 -10.95 11.27
C SER A 244 18.00 -11.75 12.36
N ARG A 245 19.34 -11.66 12.42
CA ARG A 245 20.13 -12.30 13.49
C ARG A 245 19.78 -11.75 14.88
N LEU A 246 19.67 -10.42 15.01
CA LEU A 246 19.33 -9.78 16.27
C LEU A 246 17.90 -10.10 16.74
N ARG A 247 16.94 -10.16 15.81
CA ARG A 247 15.57 -10.66 16.10
C ARG A 247 15.60 -12.09 16.62
N THR A 248 16.45 -12.94 16.05
CA THR A 248 16.60 -14.34 16.46
C THR A 248 17.25 -14.47 17.84
N GLN A 249 18.26 -13.64 18.15
CA GLN A 249 19.01 -13.72 19.41
C GLN A 249 18.31 -13.03 20.59
N LEU A 250 17.67 -11.89 20.36
CA LEU A 250 17.02 -11.08 21.40
C LEU A 250 15.53 -11.42 21.58
N GLY A 251 14.97 -12.18 20.63
CA GLY A 251 13.63 -12.75 20.76
C GLY A 251 12.49 -11.71 20.72
N PRO A 252 11.33 -12.01 21.36
CA PRO A 252 10.11 -11.20 21.28
C PRO A 252 10.30 -9.75 21.72
N SER A 253 11.26 -9.48 22.59
CA SER A 253 11.53 -8.13 23.10
C SER A 253 11.87 -7.11 22.01
N VAL A 254 12.39 -7.53 20.85
CA VAL A 254 12.65 -6.64 19.70
C VAL A 254 11.40 -6.46 18.83
N SER A 255 10.67 -7.56 18.58
CA SER A 255 9.49 -7.57 17.73
C SER A 255 8.30 -6.87 18.39
N ASP A 256 8.05 -7.14 19.68
CA ASP A 256 6.92 -6.60 20.45
C ASP A 256 7.09 -5.11 20.76
N SER A 257 8.33 -4.63 20.81
CA SER A 257 8.66 -3.24 21.12
C SER A 257 8.90 -2.38 19.87
N ASN A 258 8.81 -2.97 18.69
CA ASN A 258 9.21 -2.36 17.42
C ASN A 258 10.58 -1.66 17.52
N TRP A 259 11.62 -2.45 17.79
CA TRP A 259 12.99 -1.97 18.03
C TRP A 259 13.09 -0.99 19.20
N PHE A 260 12.64 -1.39 20.40
CA PHE A 260 12.75 -0.61 21.64
C PHE A 260 12.08 0.76 21.60
N GLY A 261 11.04 0.91 20.79
CA GLY A 261 10.34 2.18 20.55
C GLY A 261 10.98 3.07 19.47
N PHE A 262 12.05 2.62 18.80
CA PHE A 262 12.67 3.35 17.70
C PHE A 262 11.96 3.15 16.35
N GLY A 263 11.00 2.22 16.25
CA GLY A 263 10.18 2.01 15.06
C GLY A 263 10.85 1.16 13.97
N SER A 264 12.17 1.31 13.78
CA SER A 264 12.92 0.53 12.79
C SER A 264 14.34 0.20 13.26
N PHE A 265 14.93 -0.83 12.63
CA PHE A 265 16.31 -1.22 12.90
C PHE A 265 17.28 -0.08 12.61
N ALA A 266 17.08 0.63 11.49
CA ALA A 266 17.91 1.76 11.10
C ALA A 266 17.91 2.86 12.15
N ARG A 267 16.73 3.24 12.67
CA ARG A 267 16.60 4.23 13.75
C ARG A 267 17.24 3.76 15.05
N ALA A 268 17.08 2.47 15.40
CA ALA A 268 17.74 1.89 16.57
C ALA A 268 19.28 1.92 16.44
N VAL A 269 19.82 1.66 15.26
CA VAL A 269 21.27 1.80 14.99
C VAL A 269 21.70 3.27 15.08
N GLY A 270 20.92 4.19 14.54
CA GLY A 270 21.16 5.64 14.64
C GLY A 270 21.25 6.13 16.09
N SER A 271 20.49 5.52 17.01
CA SER A 271 20.54 5.84 18.45
C SER A 271 21.89 5.51 19.12
N LEU A 272 22.67 4.59 18.55
CA LEU A 272 23.89 4.08 19.17
C LEU A 272 25.09 5.01 19.03
N THR A 273 24.99 6.09 18.23
CA THR A 273 26.07 7.06 17.99
C THR A 273 27.43 6.40 17.73
N LEU A 274 27.44 5.40 16.84
CA LEU A 274 28.67 4.68 16.47
C LEU A 274 29.64 5.62 15.72
N PRO A 275 30.95 5.54 16.01
CA PRO A 275 31.94 6.41 15.39
C PRO A 275 32.06 6.11 13.89
N ASN A 276 32.17 7.16 13.07
CA ASN A 276 32.41 7.05 11.62
C ASN A 276 31.38 6.21 10.85
N LEU A 277 30.17 6.07 11.40
CA LEU A 277 29.11 5.30 10.81
C LEU A 277 28.61 5.94 9.51
N ARG A 278 28.66 5.16 8.44
CA ARG A 278 27.93 5.42 7.19
C ARG A 278 27.00 4.27 6.90
N THR A 279 25.91 4.61 6.23
CA THR A 279 24.91 3.66 5.74
C THR A 279 24.62 3.97 4.28
N SER A 280 24.43 2.93 3.47
CA SER A 280 24.02 3.03 2.06
C SER A 280 23.28 1.77 1.68
N GLN A 281 22.10 1.91 1.07
CA GLN A 281 21.20 0.79 0.76
C GLN A 281 20.98 -0.08 2.01
N HIS A 282 21.44 -1.34 1.96
CA HIS A 282 21.34 -2.32 3.05
C HIS A 282 22.66 -2.52 3.79
N LEU A 283 23.66 -1.65 3.62
CA LEU A 283 24.98 -1.81 4.22
C LEU A 283 25.28 -0.71 5.23
N LEU A 284 25.94 -1.08 6.32
CA LEU A 284 26.54 -0.16 7.28
C LEU A 284 28.03 -0.45 7.44
N TRP A 285 28.85 0.59 7.56
CA TRP A 285 30.28 0.45 7.72
C TRP A 285 30.91 1.61 8.49
N ASP A 286 32.18 1.44 8.84
CA ASP A 286 33.04 2.44 9.44
C ASP A 286 33.96 3.02 8.37
N THR A 287 33.84 4.32 8.09
CA THR A 287 34.64 4.98 7.04
C THR A 287 36.14 5.02 7.34
N SER A 288 36.54 4.82 8.60
CA SER A 288 37.95 4.75 8.96
C SER A 288 38.57 3.38 8.70
N ARG A 289 37.75 2.33 8.58
CA ARG A 289 38.21 0.93 8.43
C ARG A 289 37.87 0.31 7.08
N HIS A 290 36.74 0.68 6.51
CA HIS A 290 36.27 0.12 5.25
C HIS A 290 36.19 1.21 4.20
N PRO A 291 36.69 0.96 2.97
CA PRO A 291 36.36 1.83 1.86
C PRO A 291 34.84 1.86 1.72
N ALA A 292 34.29 2.98 1.23
CA ALA A 292 32.90 2.99 0.79
C ALA A 292 32.69 1.76 -0.10
N PRO A 293 31.63 0.95 0.12
CA PRO A 293 31.30 -0.13 -0.79
C PRO A 293 31.41 0.44 -2.18
N ALA A 294 32.18 -0.21 -3.07
CA ALA A 294 32.38 0.29 -4.42
C ALA A 294 30.99 0.66 -4.92
N ALA A 295 30.75 1.97 -5.14
CA ALA A 295 29.49 2.42 -5.69
C ALA A 295 29.34 1.55 -6.92
N ALA A 296 28.41 0.59 -6.87
CA ALA A 296 28.13 -0.22 -8.03
C ALA A 296 27.87 0.83 -9.08
N THR A 297 28.78 0.98 -10.06
CA THR A 297 28.68 2.03 -11.07
C THR A 297 27.26 1.90 -11.56
N ALA A 298 26.40 2.86 -11.19
CA ALA A 298 24.98 2.64 -11.28
C ALA A 298 24.74 2.24 -12.74
N PRO A 299 24.08 1.10 -13.01
CA PRO A 299 23.73 0.78 -14.38
C PRO A 299 23.06 2.04 -14.95
N PRO A 300 23.40 2.46 -16.18
CA PRO A 300 22.95 3.73 -16.72
C PRO A 300 21.44 3.85 -16.52
N ARG A 301 21.01 4.94 -15.86
CA ARG A 301 19.58 5.22 -15.65
C ARG A 301 18.90 5.06 -17.00
N VAL A 302 17.84 4.26 -17.02
CA VAL A 302 17.05 4.03 -18.23
C VAL A 302 16.58 5.40 -18.70
N GLY A 303 17.09 5.85 -19.85
CA GLY A 303 16.65 7.10 -20.45
C GLY A 303 15.20 6.97 -20.90
N LEU A 304 14.33 7.81 -20.37
CA LEU A 304 12.92 7.85 -20.73
C LEU A 304 12.65 9.08 -21.61
N PRO A 305 11.66 9.01 -22.51
CA PRO A 305 11.13 10.21 -23.16
C PRO A 305 10.53 11.17 -22.12
N ASP A 306 10.65 12.49 -22.35
CA ASP A 306 10.15 13.52 -21.42
C ASP A 306 8.69 13.31 -20.95
N PRO A 307 7.74 12.89 -21.81
CA PRO A 307 6.38 12.59 -21.36
C PRO A 307 6.30 11.44 -20.36
N VAL A 308 7.14 10.41 -20.51
CA VAL A 308 7.18 9.26 -19.61
C VAL A 308 7.90 9.61 -18.31
N GLU A 309 8.98 10.39 -18.39
CA GLU A 309 9.70 10.91 -17.22
C GLU A 309 8.74 11.69 -16.29
N ARG A 310 7.90 12.57 -16.85
CA ARG A 310 6.86 13.29 -16.08
C ARG A 310 5.88 12.34 -15.37
N LEU A 311 5.51 11.23 -15.99
CA LEU A 311 4.61 10.24 -15.37
C LEU A 311 5.30 9.41 -14.29
N VAL A 312 6.60 9.14 -14.43
CA VAL A 312 7.40 8.52 -13.36
C VAL A 312 7.44 9.42 -12.14
N ASP A 313 7.75 10.71 -12.34
CA ASP A 313 7.94 11.65 -11.24
C ASP A 313 6.64 12.03 -10.53
N GLN A 314 5.52 12.11 -11.25
CA GLN A 314 4.26 12.62 -10.69
C GLN A 314 3.22 11.53 -10.36
N LEU A 315 3.35 10.33 -10.92
CA LEU A 315 2.38 9.23 -10.71
C LEU A 315 3.02 7.96 -10.16
N ASP A 316 4.30 8.01 -9.78
CA ASP A 316 5.11 6.87 -9.33
C ASP A 316 5.12 5.71 -10.33
N LEU A 317 5.06 6.04 -11.63
CA LEU A 317 5.13 5.02 -12.69
C LEU A 317 6.48 4.28 -12.58
N PRO A 318 6.50 2.92 -12.60
CA PRO A 318 7.76 2.20 -12.52
C PRO A 318 8.72 2.53 -13.66
N ARG A 319 9.94 2.98 -13.35
CA ARG A 319 11.00 3.23 -14.34
C ARG A 319 11.51 1.91 -14.91
N MET A 320 11.09 1.57 -16.13
CA MET A 320 11.50 0.34 -16.82
C MET A 320 11.84 0.60 -18.30
N PRO A 321 12.82 -0.15 -18.87
CA PRO A 321 13.09 -0.14 -20.30
C PRO A 321 11.85 -0.51 -21.12
N GLN A 322 11.68 0.12 -22.29
CA GLN A 322 10.53 -0.09 -23.19
C GLN A 322 10.23 -1.58 -23.47
N HIS A 323 11.27 -2.40 -23.70
CA HIS A 323 11.10 -3.81 -24.02
C HIS A 323 10.64 -4.70 -22.85
N TRP A 324 10.63 -4.19 -21.61
CA TRP A 324 10.18 -4.93 -20.43
C TRP A 324 8.66 -4.96 -20.31
N TRP A 325 7.97 -3.89 -20.75
CA TRP A 325 6.52 -3.79 -20.64
C TRP A 325 5.77 -4.93 -21.38
N PRO A 326 6.07 -5.24 -22.65
CA PRO A 326 5.39 -6.33 -23.35
C PRO A 326 5.68 -7.72 -22.72
N ALA A 327 6.87 -7.92 -22.16
CA ALA A 327 7.21 -9.15 -21.47
C ALA A 327 6.38 -9.30 -20.18
N LEU A 328 6.28 -8.22 -19.39
CA LEU A 328 5.46 -8.17 -18.18
C LEU A 328 3.99 -8.49 -18.48
N TYR A 329 3.38 -7.86 -19.50
CA TYR A 329 1.98 -8.14 -19.84
C TYR A 329 1.74 -9.58 -20.30
N ARG A 330 2.69 -10.16 -21.04
CA ARG A 330 2.62 -11.57 -21.47
C ARG A 330 2.65 -12.51 -20.27
N THR A 331 3.60 -12.32 -19.36
CA THR A 331 3.71 -13.13 -18.14
C THR A 331 2.50 -12.96 -17.21
N LEU A 332 1.89 -11.77 -17.17
CA LEU A 332 0.62 -11.55 -16.45
C LEU A 332 -0.55 -12.32 -17.09
N ALA A 333 -0.67 -12.30 -18.42
CA ALA A 333 -1.68 -13.08 -19.13
C ALA A 333 -1.49 -14.59 -18.93
N GLU A 334 -0.24 -15.06 -18.97
CA GLU A 334 0.12 -16.46 -18.68
C GLU A 334 -0.30 -16.88 -17.26
N TYR A 335 -0.03 -16.03 -16.25
CA TYR A 335 -0.48 -16.28 -14.89
C TYR A 335 -2.00 -16.37 -14.81
N ALA A 336 -2.71 -15.39 -15.38
CA ALA A 336 -4.17 -15.34 -15.38
C ALA A 336 -4.83 -16.53 -16.08
N GLN A 337 -4.16 -17.12 -17.08
CA GLN A 337 -4.64 -18.30 -17.78
C GLN A 337 -4.39 -19.61 -17.01
N SER A 338 -3.30 -19.69 -16.27
CA SER A 338 -2.82 -20.95 -15.66
C SER A 338 -3.18 -21.11 -14.18
N HIS A 339 -3.51 -20.01 -13.49
CA HIS A 339 -3.77 -20.01 -12.05
C HIS A 339 -5.12 -19.36 -11.74
N ARG A 340 -5.73 -19.79 -10.61
CA ARG A 340 -6.77 -18.98 -9.98
C ARG A 340 -6.12 -17.69 -9.49
N PHE A 341 -6.70 -16.55 -9.83
CA PHE A 341 -6.11 -15.27 -9.51
C PHE A 341 -5.99 -15.07 -7.99
N ASN A 342 -4.78 -14.75 -7.55
CA ASN A 342 -4.47 -14.24 -6.22
C ASN A 342 -3.38 -13.20 -6.37
N LEU A 343 -3.60 -11.96 -5.92
CA LEU A 343 -2.67 -10.86 -6.20
C LEU A 343 -1.27 -11.09 -5.63
N THR A 344 -1.19 -11.64 -4.41
CA THR A 344 0.07 -11.89 -3.71
C THR A 344 0.92 -12.92 -4.44
N GLN A 345 0.29 -14.03 -4.83
CA GLN A 345 0.94 -15.09 -5.61
C GLN A 345 1.27 -14.61 -7.03
N CYS A 346 0.38 -13.85 -7.67
CA CYS A 346 0.59 -13.26 -9.00
C CYS A 346 1.87 -12.42 -9.02
N THR A 347 1.98 -11.46 -8.10
CA THR A 347 3.13 -10.55 -8.05
C THR A 347 4.44 -11.29 -7.78
N GLY A 348 4.44 -12.31 -6.91
CA GLY A 348 5.62 -13.14 -6.66
C GLY A 348 6.01 -14.01 -7.85
N TRP A 349 5.04 -14.73 -8.42
CA TRP A 349 5.25 -15.65 -9.53
C TRP A 349 5.76 -14.94 -10.79
N VAL A 350 5.14 -13.80 -11.15
CA VAL A 350 5.51 -13.00 -12.32
C VAL A 350 6.91 -12.41 -12.16
N ARG A 351 7.23 -11.88 -10.97
CA ARG A 351 8.56 -11.36 -10.64
C ARG A 351 9.63 -12.44 -10.86
N ASP A 352 9.37 -13.65 -10.40
CA ASP A 352 10.33 -14.75 -10.49
C ASP A 352 10.50 -15.26 -11.92
N HIS A 353 9.41 -15.38 -12.68
CA HIS A 353 9.44 -15.75 -14.10
C HIS A 353 10.15 -14.70 -14.97
N LEU A 354 9.93 -13.41 -14.72
CA LEU A 354 10.65 -12.34 -15.44
C LEU A 354 12.14 -12.35 -15.09
N ARG A 355 12.50 -12.62 -13.83
CA ARG A 355 13.91 -12.73 -13.42
C ARG A 355 14.63 -13.88 -14.15
N GLU A 356 13.97 -15.03 -14.32
CA GLU A 356 14.51 -16.16 -15.09
C GLU A 356 14.76 -15.82 -16.56
N GLN A 357 13.98 -14.88 -17.12
CA GLN A 357 14.16 -14.34 -18.48
C GLN A 357 15.23 -13.23 -18.56
N GLY A 358 15.92 -12.92 -17.44
CA GLY A 358 16.91 -11.84 -17.37
C GLY A 358 16.31 -10.45 -17.19
N LEU A 359 15.03 -10.35 -16.80
CA LEU A 359 14.29 -9.10 -16.60
C LEU A 359 14.00 -8.90 -15.10
N PRO A 360 14.87 -8.20 -14.33
CA PRO A 360 14.72 -8.06 -12.88
C PRO A 360 13.66 -7.00 -12.52
N VAL A 361 12.39 -7.28 -12.80
CA VAL A 361 11.26 -6.44 -12.39
C VAL A 361 10.95 -6.65 -10.90
N SER A 362 10.71 -5.58 -10.14
CA SER A 362 10.39 -5.67 -8.71
C SER A 362 8.94 -6.14 -8.49
N ARG A 363 8.67 -6.74 -7.33
CA ARG A 363 7.30 -7.16 -6.95
C ARG A 363 6.34 -5.96 -6.91
N ASN A 364 6.84 -4.81 -6.46
CA ASN A 364 6.07 -3.57 -6.38
C ASN A 364 5.69 -3.05 -7.77
N ALA A 365 6.62 -3.08 -8.73
CA ALA A 365 6.33 -2.71 -10.12
C ALA A 365 5.28 -3.63 -10.76
N VAL A 366 5.37 -4.96 -10.53
CA VAL A 366 4.32 -5.89 -10.98
C VAL A 366 2.98 -5.55 -10.33
N GLY A 367 2.96 -5.33 -9.03
CA GLY A 367 1.75 -4.96 -8.28
C GLY A 367 1.11 -3.68 -8.80
N PHE A 368 1.92 -2.65 -9.09
CA PHE A 368 1.47 -1.39 -9.67
C PHE A 368 0.74 -1.63 -11.00
N VAL A 369 1.31 -2.45 -11.88
CA VAL A 369 0.70 -2.77 -13.18
C VAL A 369 -0.60 -3.57 -13.02
N VAL A 370 -0.63 -4.57 -12.13
CA VAL A 370 -1.85 -5.37 -11.89
C VAL A 370 -3.00 -4.48 -11.38
N ARG A 371 -2.72 -3.57 -10.44
CA ARG A 371 -3.71 -2.61 -9.93
C ARG A 371 -4.18 -1.67 -11.04
N GLY A 372 -3.23 -1.03 -11.73
CA GLY A 372 -3.55 -0.10 -12.82
C GLY A 372 -4.38 -0.75 -13.93
N THR A 373 -4.10 -2.01 -14.27
CA THR A 373 -4.90 -2.79 -15.24
C THR A 373 -6.32 -3.04 -14.72
N SER A 374 -6.47 -3.37 -13.44
CA SER A 374 -7.77 -3.63 -12.81
C SER A 374 -8.64 -2.38 -12.75
N TYR A 375 -8.06 -1.21 -12.39
CA TYR A 375 -8.76 0.07 -12.43
C TYR A 375 -9.05 0.56 -13.85
N GLY A 376 -8.18 0.21 -14.81
CA GLY A 376 -8.41 0.40 -16.24
C GLY A 376 -9.52 -0.48 -16.84
N GLY A 377 -10.20 -1.29 -16.03
CA GLY A 377 -11.35 -2.09 -16.45
C GLY A 377 -11.01 -3.47 -17.00
N CYS A 378 -9.77 -3.93 -16.86
CA CYS A 378 -9.33 -5.25 -17.30
C CYS A 378 -8.75 -6.08 -16.13
N PRO A 379 -9.52 -6.36 -15.08
CA PRO A 379 -9.02 -7.14 -13.96
C PRO A 379 -8.60 -8.54 -14.42
N LEU A 380 -7.46 -9.03 -13.93
CA LEU A 380 -6.86 -10.29 -14.40
C LEU A 380 -7.69 -11.54 -14.06
N HIS A 381 -8.62 -11.44 -13.11
CA HIS A 381 -9.55 -12.50 -12.74
C HIS A 381 -10.83 -12.52 -13.59
N ARG A 382 -10.98 -11.63 -14.58
CA ARG A 382 -12.20 -11.58 -15.41
C ARG A 382 -12.30 -12.78 -16.35
N GLN A 383 -13.52 -13.04 -16.81
CA GLN A 383 -13.81 -13.99 -17.87
C GLN A 383 -14.37 -13.27 -19.11
N PRO A 384 -13.91 -13.59 -20.33
CA PRO A 384 -12.75 -14.43 -20.63
C PRO A 384 -11.44 -13.82 -20.12
N VAL A 385 -10.46 -14.68 -19.85
CA VAL A 385 -9.12 -14.30 -19.37
C VAL A 385 -8.50 -13.28 -20.32
N PRO A 386 -7.97 -12.16 -19.82
CA PRO A 386 -7.44 -11.10 -20.66
C PRO A 386 -6.16 -11.48 -21.38
N ALA A 387 -6.05 -11.08 -22.65
CA ALA A 387 -4.81 -11.16 -23.41
C ALA A 387 -3.84 -10.02 -23.05
N ALA A 388 -2.56 -10.19 -23.40
CA ALA A 388 -1.50 -9.24 -23.04
C ALA A 388 -1.71 -7.82 -23.60
N ASP A 389 -2.30 -7.70 -24.79
CA ASP A 389 -2.67 -6.43 -25.43
C ASP A 389 -3.84 -5.74 -24.70
N GLU A 390 -4.82 -6.49 -24.24
CA GLU A 390 -5.92 -5.97 -23.42
C GLU A 390 -5.41 -5.49 -22.05
N ILE A 391 -4.45 -6.20 -21.45
CA ILE A 391 -3.78 -5.77 -20.21
C ILE A 391 -3.03 -4.45 -20.45
N ALA A 392 -2.23 -4.39 -21.52
CA ALA A 392 -1.46 -3.20 -21.88
C ALA A 392 -2.36 -1.98 -22.12
N ALA A 393 -3.42 -2.14 -22.92
CA ALA A 393 -4.36 -1.07 -23.23
C ALA A 393 -5.07 -0.54 -21.98
N ALA A 394 -5.54 -1.44 -21.10
CA ALA A 394 -6.20 -1.04 -19.87
C ALA A 394 -5.25 -0.35 -18.89
N PHE A 395 -4.03 -0.87 -18.71
CA PHE A 395 -3.03 -0.25 -17.86
C PHE A 395 -2.66 1.16 -18.34
N VAL A 396 -2.35 1.32 -19.63
CA VAL A 396 -1.97 2.62 -20.18
C VAL A 396 -3.14 3.59 -20.20
N GLY A 397 -4.35 3.11 -20.52
CA GLY A 397 -5.56 3.91 -20.40
C GLY A 397 -5.77 4.44 -18.97
N ASN A 398 -5.53 3.60 -17.96
CA ASN A 398 -5.58 4.01 -16.56
C ASN A 398 -4.51 5.05 -16.22
N VAL A 399 -3.26 4.87 -16.67
CA VAL A 399 -2.17 5.85 -16.45
C VAL A 399 -2.52 7.20 -17.08
N LEU A 400 -3.04 7.22 -18.30
CA LEU A 400 -3.45 8.46 -18.98
C LEU A 400 -4.64 9.12 -18.30
N SER A 401 -5.63 8.35 -17.83
CA SER A 401 -6.74 8.88 -17.04
C SER A 401 -6.29 9.46 -15.71
N ARG A 402 -5.28 8.85 -15.06
CA ARG A 402 -4.65 9.39 -13.84
C ARG A 402 -3.87 10.67 -14.13
N ALA A 403 -3.17 10.73 -15.25
CA ALA A 403 -2.45 11.93 -15.68
C ALA A 403 -3.41 13.11 -15.89
N ASP A 404 -4.55 12.86 -16.56
CA ASP A 404 -5.60 13.87 -16.76
C ASP A 404 -6.21 14.33 -15.43
N ALA A 405 -6.52 13.39 -14.52
CA ALA A 405 -7.04 13.71 -13.18
C ALA A 405 -6.05 14.49 -12.30
N ALA A 406 -4.74 14.31 -12.53
CA ALA A 406 -3.67 15.05 -11.89
C ALA A 406 -3.30 16.35 -12.64
N GLU A 407 -4.09 16.75 -13.65
CA GLU A 407 -3.88 17.95 -14.48
C GLU A 407 -2.51 17.97 -15.22
N ILE A 408 -1.93 16.80 -15.47
CA ILE A 408 -0.68 16.65 -16.23
C ILE A 408 -0.98 16.88 -17.71
N THR A 409 -0.53 18.01 -18.24
CA THR A 409 -0.79 18.38 -19.64
C THR A 409 0.03 17.51 -20.61
N LEU A 410 -0.63 16.62 -21.35
CA LEU A 410 -0.03 15.79 -22.40
C LEU A 410 -0.63 16.15 -23.77
N SER A 411 0.23 16.42 -24.76
CA SER A 411 -0.20 16.59 -26.15
C SER A 411 -0.58 15.24 -26.80
N ASP A 412 -1.22 15.26 -27.97
CA ASP A 412 -1.51 14.03 -28.72
C ASP A 412 -0.22 13.25 -29.09
N GLU A 413 0.89 13.96 -29.33
CA GLU A 413 2.21 13.39 -29.58
C GLU A 413 2.82 12.78 -28.30
N ASP A 414 2.63 13.43 -27.16
CA ASP A 414 3.03 12.90 -25.85
C ASP A 414 2.29 11.60 -25.55
N ILE A 415 0.97 11.57 -25.77
CA ILE A 415 0.12 10.39 -25.56
C ILE A 415 0.58 9.24 -26.45
N ALA A 416 0.88 9.51 -27.73
CA ALA A 416 1.41 8.50 -28.65
C ALA A 416 2.77 7.96 -28.18
N THR A 417 3.65 8.84 -27.68
CA THR A 417 4.96 8.49 -27.12
C THR A 417 4.81 7.60 -25.88
N VAL A 418 3.93 7.96 -24.95
CA VAL A 418 3.64 7.18 -23.74
C VAL A 418 3.09 5.80 -24.11
N ARG A 419 2.11 5.73 -25.01
CA ARG A 419 1.55 4.45 -25.48
C ARG A 419 2.60 3.54 -26.10
N ALA A 420 3.46 4.10 -26.96
CA ALA A 420 4.55 3.35 -27.59
C ALA A 420 5.58 2.87 -26.56
N TRP A 421 5.95 3.72 -25.58
CA TRP A 421 6.91 3.37 -24.54
C TRP A 421 6.41 2.28 -23.60
N LEU A 422 5.14 2.37 -23.19
CA LEU A 422 4.51 1.41 -22.30
C LEU A 422 3.97 0.16 -23.02
N GLY A 423 4.17 0.06 -24.34
CA GLY A 423 3.83 -1.14 -25.12
C GLY A 423 2.33 -1.36 -25.34
N ALA A 424 1.51 -0.30 -25.29
CA ALA A 424 0.08 -0.39 -25.57
C ALA A 424 -0.22 -0.18 -27.07
N PRO A 425 -1.26 -0.84 -27.62
CA PRO A 425 -1.69 -0.62 -28.99
C PRO A 425 -2.17 0.83 -29.21
N PRO A 426 -2.15 1.32 -30.47
CA PRO A 426 -2.65 2.65 -30.80
C PRO A 426 -4.16 2.76 -30.52
N ALA A 427 -4.61 3.95 -30.11
CA ALA A 427 -5.98 4.22 -29.65
C ALA A 427 -7.09 3.87 -30.68
N SER A 428 -6.76 3.76 -31.96
CA SER A 428 -7.70 3.33 -33.02
C SER A 428 -8.12 1.86 -32.93
N ALA A 429 -7.33 1.01 -32.25
CA ALA A 429 -7.67 -0.41 -32.05
C ALA A 429 -8.66 -0.64 -30.89
N GLU A 430 -8.69 0.26 -29.89
CA GLU A 430 -9.57 0.16 -28.70
C GLU A 430 -11.06 0.30 -29.05
N ARG A 431 -11.38 1.14 -30.05
CA ARG A 431 -12.77 1.36 -30.50
C ARG A 431 -13.36 0.18 -31.27
N ALA A 432 -12.55 -0.67 -31.89
CA ALA A 432 -13.04 -1.83 -32.63
C ALA A 432 -13.57 -2.95 -31.70
N GLY A 433 -13.03 -3.06 -30.49
CA GLY A 433 -13.41 -4.10 -29.51
C GLY A 433 -14.60 -3.75 -28.59
N GLN A 434 -15.00 -2.48 -28.51
CA GLN A 434 -16.13 -2.04 -27.66
C GLN A 434 -17.49 -2.07 -28.38
N THR A 435 -17.53 -2.27 -29.70
CA THR A 435 -18.76 -2.22 -30.51
C THR A 435 -19.63 -3.49 -30.47
N GLU A 436 -19.28 -4.53 -29.71
CA GLU A 436 -20.02 -5.81 -29.65
C GLU A 436 -20.51 -6.20 -28.24
N ARG A 437 -21.17 -5.30 -27.52
CA ARG A 437 -22.04 -5.70 -26.40
C ARG A 437 -23.44 -5.09 -26.56
N PRO A 438 -24.50 -5.89 -26.75
CA PRO A 438 -25.86 -5.39 -26.79
C PRO A 438 -26.32 -4.97 -25.39
N SER A 439 -27.17 -3.93 -25.40
CA SER A 439 -27.73 -3.11 -24.30
C SER A 439 -28.20 -3.83 -23.04
#